data_AF-X0Z5M2-F1
#
_entry.id   AF-X0Z5M2-F1
#
_cell.length_a   1.000
_cell.length_b   1.000
_cell.length_c   1.000
_cell.angle_alpha   90.00
_cell.angle_beta   90.00
_cell.angle_gamma   90.00
#
_symmetry.space_group_name_H-M   'P 1'
#
loop_
_entity.id
_entity.type
_entity.pdbx_description
1 polymer ?
#
loop_
_entity_poly.entity_id
_entity_poly.type
_entity_poly.pdbx_seq_one_letter_code
_entity_poly.pdbx_strand_id
1 'polypeptide(L)'
;TSPQYNVREVAQKLAKLQNSVVILGSATPCIETRYKAEIGEYNFLTLPERVTEGGLPEVEVVDMRNEPIVPGAFGMSNTLICGIEKTLNNKDGVILFINRRGFAIFLQLF
;
A
#
# COMPACT_ATOMS: atom_id res chain seq x y z
N THR A 1 -12.96 -29.58 5.53
CA THR A 1 -12.74 -28.23 4.99
C THR A 1 -12.65 -27.27 6.15
N SER A 2 -11.57 -26.50 6.29
CA SER A 2 -11.43 -25.53 7.38
C SER A 2 -12.32 -24.30 7.11
N PRO A 3 -13.08 -23.80 8.09
CA PRO A 3 -13.90 -22.62 7.88
C PRO A 3 -13.02 -21.39 7.64
N GLN A 4 -13.33 -20.60 6.62
CA GLN A 4 -12.72 -19.31 6.37
C GLN A 4 -13.61 -18.22 6.96
N TYR A 5 -13.06 -17.39 7.82
CA TYR A 5 -13.78 -16.30 8.47
C TYR A 5 -12.93 -15.04 8.50
N ASN A 6 -13.59 -13.89 8.57
CA ASN A 6 -12.94 -12.62 8.76
C ASN A 6 -12.67 -12.41 10.26
N VAL A 7 -11.40 -12.40 10.66
CA VAL A 7 -10.99 -12.21 12.06
C VAL A 7 -11.54 -10.92 12.66
N ARG A 8 -11.72 -9.86 11.85
CA ARG A 8 -12.30 -8.58 12.30
C ARG A 8 -13.73 -8.77 12.81
N GLU A 9 -14.54 -9.54 12.09
CA GLU A 9 -15.94 -9.81 12.45
C GLU A 9 -16.02 -10.68 13.70
N VAL A 10 -15.13 -11.68 13.80
CA VAL A 10 -15.04 -12.54 14.99
C VAL A 10 -14.63 -11.73 16.21
N ALA A 11 -13.65 -10.84 16.11
CA ALA A 11 -13.24 -9.96 17.20
C ALA A 11 -14.39 -9.06 17.68
N GLN A 12 -15.16 -8.48 16.74
CA GLN A 12 -16.35 -7.67 17.07
C GLN A 12 -17.43 -8.50 17.77
N LYS A 13 -17.64 -9.75 17.34
CA LYS A 13 -18.60 -10.65 17.98
C LYS A 13 -18.16 -11.04 19.39
N LEU A 14 -16.88 -11.37 19.57
CA LEU A 14 -16.30 -11.69 20.88
C LEU A 14 -16.43 -10.52 21.84
N ALA A 15 -16.15 -9.30 21.39
CA ALA A 15 -16.26 -8.12 22.23
C ALA A 15 -17.70 -7.85 22.70
N LYS A 16 -18.68 -8.07 21.82
CA LYS A 16 -20.11 -8.02 22.21
C LYS A 16 -20.47 -9.07 23.26
N LEU A 17 -19.93 -10.30 23.16
CA LEU A 17 -20.19 -11.37 24.12
C LEU A 17 -19.53 -11.11 25.48
N GLN A 18 -18.39 -10.42 25.50
CA GLN A 18 -17.61 -10.14 26.70
C GLN A 18 -17.84 -8.73 27.28
N ASN A 19 -18.76 -7.95 26.68
CA ASN A 19 -18.98 -6.54 27.03
C ASN A 19 -17.68 -5.71 27.02
N SER A 20 -16.85 -5.91 26.00
CA SER A 20 -15.56 -5.25 25.83
C SER A 20 -15.51 -4.40 24.56
N VAL A 21 -14.41 -3.66 24.37
CA VAL A 21 -14.21 -2.74 23.24
C VAL A 21 -13.17 -3.31 22.28
N VAL A 22 -13.41 -3.19 20.97
CA VAL A 22 -12.43 -3.49 19.92
C VAL A 22 -11.85 -2.20 19.38
N ILE A 23 -10.53 -2.11 19.34
CA ILE A 23 -9.80 -1.02 18.69
C ILE A 23 -9.20 -1.55 17.39
N LEU A 24 -9.58 -0.95 16.26
CA LEU A 24 -9.04 -1.28 14.94
C LEU A 24 -7.96 -0.26 14.55
N GLY A 25 -6.69 -0.59 14.84
CA GLY A 25 -5.55 0.24 14.44
C GLY A 25 -5.12 -0.07 13.00
N SER A 26 -5.10 0.95 12.13
CA SER A 26 -4.47 0.87 10.82
C SER A 26 -3.98 2.24 10.36
N ALA A 27 -2.79 2.29 9.76
CA ALA A 27 -2.31 3.48 9.05
C ALA A 27 -3.01 3.62 7.67
N THR A 28 -3.48 2.52 7.10
CA THR A 28 -4.18 2.44 5.81
C THR A 28 -5.46 1.60 6.00
N PRO A 29 -6.53 2.18 6.59
CA PRO A 29 -7.74 1.41 6.89
C PRO A 29 -8.39 0.88 5.60
N CYS A 30 -8.97 -0.32 5.67
CA CYS A 30 -9.82 -0.81 4.60
C CYS A 30 -10.99 0.16 4.35
N ILE A 31 -11.42 0.27 3.08
CA ILE A 31 -12.47 1.21 2.67
C ILE A 31 -13.75 1.01 3.48
N GLU A 32 -14.15 -0.25 3.73
CA GLU A 32 -15.37 -0.55 4.48
C GLU A 32 -15.28 -0.09 5.95
N THR A 33 -14.09 -0.17 6.54
CA THR A 33 -13.87 0.28 7.93
C THR A 33 -13.82 1.80 8.02
N ARG A 34 -13.18 2.46 7.04
CA ARG A 34 -13.17 3.91 6.90
C ARG A 34 -14.60 4.45 6.74
N TYR A 35 -15.38 3.86 5.84
CA TYR A 35 -16.76 4.26 5.57
C TYR A 35 -17.66 4.12 6.80
N LYS A 36 -17.57 3.01 7.53
CA LYS A 36 -18.32 2.81 8.79
C LYS A 36 -18.00 3.87 9.84
N ALA A 37 -16.76 4.34 9.89
CA ALA A 37 -16.36 5.42 10.78
C ALA A 37 -16.95 6.77 10.31
N GLU A 38 -17.02 7.01 9.00
CA GLU A 38 -17.60 8.23 8.43
C GLU A 38 -19.11 8.35 8.67
N ILE A 39 -19.86 7.24 8.59
CA ILE A 39 -21.31 7.23 8.87
C ILE A 39 -21.65 7.13 10.37
N GLY A 40 -20.63 7.11 11.24
CA GLY A 40 -20.81 7.07 12.70
C GLY A 40 -21.10 5.71 13.31
N GLU A 41 -21.01 4.61 12.55
CA GLU A 41 -21.08 3.26 13.12
C GLU A 41 -19.87 2.94 14.01
N TYR A 42 -18.69 3.47 13.64
CA TYR A 42 -17.46 3.37 14.42
C TYR A 42 -17.00 4.74 14.91
N ASN A 43 -16.43 4.79 16.11
CA ASN A 43 -15.74 5.98 16.59
C ASN A 43 -14.41 6.13 15.84
N PHE A 44 -14.24 7.24 15.12
CA PHE A 44 -13.01 7.53 14.39
C PHE A 44 -12.01 8.27 15.29
N LEU A 45 -10.88 7.61 15.58
CA LEU A 45 -9.79 8.18 16.37
C LEU A 45 -8.58 8.41 15.46
N THR A 46 -7.96 9.59 15.53
CA THR A 46 -6.81 9.95 14.69
C THR A 46 -5.58 10.27 15.55
N LEU A 47 -4.42 9.90 15.03
CA LEU A 47 -3.11 10.28 15.56
C LEU A 47 -2.42 11.10 14.46
N PRO A 48 -2.57 12.44 14.46
CA PRO A 48 -2.11 13.29 13.36
C PRO A 48 -0.58 13.41 13.30
N GLU A 49 0.08 13.21 14.44
CA GLU A 49 1.52 13.32 14.59
C GLU A 49 2.19 11.95 14.49
N ARG A 50 3.33 11.89 13.78
CA ARG A 50 4.17 10.70 13.74
C ARG A 50 4.89 10.54 15.06
N VAL A 51 5.00 9.30 15.52
CA VAL A 51 5.79 8.96 16.71
C VAL A 51 7.29 9.19 16.49
N THR A 52 7.74 9.21 15.23
CA THR A 52 9.14 9.41 14.85
C THR A 52 9.34 10.75 14.13
N GLU A 53 10.49 11.40 14.36
CA GLU A 53 10.89 12.68 13.75
C GLU A 53 11.26 12.57 12.25
N GLY A 54 11.07 11.40 11.64
CA GLY A 54 11.43 11.15 10.23
C GLY A 54 10.40 11.72 9.26
N GLY A 55 10.86 12.62 8.39
CA GLY A 55 10.09 13.11 7.25
C GLY A 55 9.65 11.99 6.29
N LEU A 56 8.71 12.32 5.40
CA LEU A 56 8.40 11.43 4.27
C LEU A 56 9.58 11.40 3.30
N PRO A 57 9.84 10.26 2.62
CA PRO A 57 10.82 10.24 1.54
C PRO A 57 10.37 11.16 0.41
N GLU A 58 11.32 11.68 -0.35
CA GLU A 58 11.03 12.35 -1.62
C GLU A 58 10.44 11.34 -2.61
N VAL A 59 9.38 11.76 -3.30
CA VAL A 59 8.66 10.93 -4.28
C VAL A 59 8.64 11.68 -5.59
N GLU A 60 9.06 11.00 -6.66
CA GLU A 60 9.02 11.50 -8.02
C GLU A 60 7.99 10.69 -8.83
N VAL A 61 7.13 11.40 -9.58
CA VAL A 61 6.19 10.79 -10.53
C VAL A 61 6.75 10.98 -11.93
N VAL A 62 7.15 9.87 -12.55
CA VAL A 62 7.72 9.88 -13.91
C VAL A 62 6.62 9.59 -14.93
N ASP A 63 6.48 10.47 -15.92
CA ASP A 63 5.55 10.27 -17.04
C ASP A 63 6.19 9.39 -18.12
N MET A 64 5.78 8.12 -18.14
CA MET A 64 6.29 7.10 -19.07
C MET A 64 6.01 7.40 -20.55
N ARG A 65 5.11 8.33 -20.88
CA ARG A 65 4.81 8.68 -22.29
C ARG A 65 5.95 9.45 -22.97
N ASN A 66 6.77 10.13 -22.18
CA ASN A 66 7.90 10.92 -22.66
C ASN A 66 9.22 10.15 -22.59
N GLU A 67 9.21 8.93 -22.05
CA GLU A 67 10.40 8.11 -21.89
C GLU A 67 10.74 7.38 -23.20
N PRO A 68 12.02 7.36 -23.60
CA PRO A 68 12.44 6.65 -24.79
C PRO A 68 12.27 5.14 -24.60
N ILE A 69 11.70 4.47 -25.60
CA ILE A 69 11.61 3.00 -25.62
C ILE A 69 13.01 2.45 -25.91
N VAL A 70 13.74 2.11 -24.86
CA VAL A 70 15.06 1.47 -24.97
C VAL A 70 14.90 -0.05 -25.06
N PRO A 71 15.44 -0.71 -26.10
CA PRO A 71 15.44 -2.17 -26.19
C PRO A 71 16.10 -2.79 -24.94
N GLY A 72 15.38 -3.69 -24.26
CA GLY A 72 15.87 -4.34 -23.04
C GLY A 72 15.58 -3.60 -21.73
N ALA A 73 14.97 -2.40 -21.76
CA ALA A 73 14.56 -1.67 -20.55
C ALA A 73 13.26 -2.20 -19.91
N PHE A 74 12.57 -3.18 -20.53
CA PHE A 74 11.34 -3.81 -20.02
C PHE A 74 10.25 -2.82 -19.55
N GLY A 75 10.18 -1.62 -20.15
CA GLY A 75 9.20 -0.60 -19.78
C GLY A 75 9.55 0.20 -18.51
N MET A 76 10.81 0.19 -18.08
CA MET A 76 11.32 1.04 -17.00
C MET A 76 11.80 2.39 -17.55
N SER A 77 11.54 3.48 -16.81
CA SER A 77 12.07 4.80 -17.15
C SER A 77 13.58 4.87 -16.96
N ASN A 78 14.23 5.78 -17.67
CA ASN A 78 15.66 6.02 -17.49
C ASN A 78 15.97 6.48 -16.05
N THR A 79 15.09 7.33 -15.47
CA THR A 79 15.18 7.77 -14.06
C THR A 79 15.20 6.59 -13.10
N LEU A 80 14.32 5.60 -13.29
CA LEU A 80 14.26 4.40 -12.45
C LEU A 80 15.54 3.57 -12.59
N ILE A 81 16.02 3.34 -13.82
CA ILE A 81 17.25 2.57 -14.08
C ILE A 81 18.46 3.23 -13.41
N CYS A 82 18.65 4.53 -13.62
CA CYS A 82 19.75 5.28 -12.99
C CYS A 82 19.64 5.26 -11.46
N GLY A 83 18.44 5.36 -10.90
CA GLY A 83 18.19 5.26 -9.46
C GLY A 83 18.56 3.89 -8.90
N ILE A 84 18.22 2.81 -9.61
CA ILE A 84 18.59 1.44 -9.26
C ILE A 84 20.11 1.28 -9.25
N GLU A 85 20.77 1.67 -10.35
CA GLU A 85 22.23 1.56 -10.49
C GLU A 85 22.96 2.32 -9.38
N LYS A 86 22.55 3.55 -9.09
CA LYS A 86 23.12 4.35 -8.01
C LYS A 86 22.97 3.67 -6.65
N THR A 87 21.79 3.13 -6.35
CA THR A 87 21.51 2.45 -5.07
C THR A 87 22.34 1.18 -4.92
N LEU A 88 22.43 0.37 -5.98
CA LEU A 88 23.24 -0.85 -5.99
C LEU A 88 24.75 -0.54 -5.91
N ASN A 89 25.22 0.53 -6.56
CA ASN A 89 26.61 0.98 -6.46
C ASN A 89 26.99 1.40 -5.03
N ASN A 90 26.03 1.91 -4.27
CA ASN A 90 26.20 2.22 -2.84
C ASN A 90 26.13 0.97 -1.94
N LYS A 91 25.92 -0.22 -2.51
CA LYS A 91 25.70 -1.50 -1.81
C LYS A 91 24.42 -1.54 -0.97
N ASP A 92 23.45 -0.69 -1.31
CA ASP A 92 22.12 -0.68 -0.71
C ASP A 92 21.15 -1.56 -1.52
N GLY A 93 20.02 -1.94 -0.90
CA GLY A 93 18.99 -2.75 -1.53
C GLY A 93 17.91 -1.91 -2.22
N VAL A 94 17.39 -2.41 -3.35
CA VAL A 94 16.23 -1.83 -4.03
C VAL A 94 15.03 -2.76 -3.90
N ILE A 95 13.87 -2.20 -3.57
CA ILE A 95 12.59 -2.92 -3.60
C ILE A 95 11.79 -2.45 -4.81
N LEU A 96 11.53 -3.37 -5.75
CA LEU A 96 10.68 -3.12 -6.90
C LEU A 96 9.33 -3.80 -6.70
N PHE A 97 8.26 -3.02 -6.72
CA PHE A 97 6.90 -3.52 -6.69
C PHE A 97 6.38 -3.69 -8.11
N ILE A 98 6.08 -4.94 -8.48
CA ILE A 98 5.45 -5.28 -9.77
C ILE A 98 4.09 -5.91 -9.50
N ASN A 99 3.14 -5.71 -10.41
CA ASN A 99 1.84 -6.35 -10.33
C ASN A 99 1.98 -7.88 -10.31
N ARG A 100 1.19 -8.57 -9.49
CA ARG A 100 1.24 -10.03 -9.35
C ARG A 100 0.91 -10.71 -10.69
N ARG A 101 1.69 -11.72 -11.08
CA ARG A 101 1.41 -12.56 -12.27
C ARG A 101 -0.03 -13.08 -12.22
N GLY A 102 -0.80 -12.84 -13.29
CA GLY A 102 -2.21 -13.26 -13.41
C GLY A 102 -3.26 -12.19 -13.13
N PHE A 103 -2.88 -10.97 -12.73
CA PHE A 103 -3.78 -9.82 -12.86
C PHE A 103 -3.92 -9.40 -14.32
N ALA A 104 -5.09 -8.87 -14.70
CA ALA A 104 -5.40 -8.45 -16.05
C ALA A 104 -4.27 -7.57 -16.59
N ILE A 105 -3.63 -8.04 -17.65
CA ILE A 105 -2.59 -7.31 -18.37
C ILE A 105 -3.33 -6.19 -19.09
N PHE A 106 -3.34 -4.98 -18.54
CA PHE A 106 -3.84 -3.82 -19.26
C PHE A 106 -2.86 -3.55 -20.40
N LEU A 107 -3.24 -3.94 -21.63
CA LEU A 107 -2.48 -3.66 -22.82
C LEU A 107 -2.82 -2.23 -23.26
N GLN A 108 -1.96 -1.28 -22.93
CA GLN A 108 -2.03 0.05 -23.50
C GLN A 108 -1.36 0.02 -24.87
N LEU A 109 -2.17 0.00 -25.93
CA LEU A 109 -1.69 0.28 -27.28
C LEU A 109 -1.48 1.79 -27.40
N PHE A 110 -0.24 2.20 -27.67
CA PHE A 110 0.07 3.51 -28.22
C PHE A 110 0.14 3.40 -29.75
#